data_AF-A0A1M5QPP2-F1
#
_entry.id   AF-A0A1M5QPP2-F1
#
_cell.length_a   1.000
_cell.length_b   1.000
_cell.length_c   1.000
_cell.angle_alpha   90.00
_cell.angle_beta   90.00
_cell.angle_gamma   90.00
#
_symmetry.space_group_name_H-M   'P 1'
#
loop_
_entity.id
_entity.type
_entity.pdbx_description
1 polymer ?
#
loop_
_entity_poly.entity_id
_entity_poly.type
_entity_poly.pdbx_seq_one_letter_code
_entity_poly.pdbx_strand_id
1 'polypeptide(L)'
;MNIALINVKITIQKNETVVDDIGNHKNNWTDYHTCFATISGEGGSKKSVAGLIVDDSDISFTVRYCKALADLDITKYRVLFEGYLYNIVSVDHMNYKKKCLKLKCEKVRR
;
A
#
# COMPACT_ATOMS: atom_id res chain seq x y z
N MET A 1 -18.84 6.14 2.43
CA MET A 1 -17.65 6.60 1.68
C MET A 1 -18.01 7.92 1.04
N ASN A 2 -17.38 9.02 1.47
CA ASN A 2 -17.59 10.32 0.83
C ASN A 2 -16.66 10.41 -0.38
N ILE A 3 -17.23 10.39 -1.58
CA ILE A 3 -16.47 10.32 -2.84
C ILE A 3 -15.64 11.59 -3.08
N ALA A 4 -16.07 12.73 -2.55
CA ALA A 4 -15.34 13.99 -2.68
C ALA A 4 -13.96 13.98 -2.00
N LEU A 5 -13.74 13.06 -1.05
CA LEU A 5 -12.47 12.92 -0.32
C LEU A 5 -11.46 12.02 -1.05
N ILE A 6 -11.81 11.41 -2.18
CA ILE A 6 -10.95 10.51 -2.94
C ILE A 6 -10.18 11.35 -3.97
N ASN A 7 -9.17 12.08 -3.50
CA ASN A 7 -8.47 13.10 -4.28
C ASN A 7 -6.99 12.76 -4.55
N VAL A 8 -6.46 11.71 -3.92
CA VAL A 8 -5.04 11.36 -4.03
C VAL A 8 -4.85 10.17 -4.96
N LYS A 9 -3.88 10.26 -5.88
CA LYS A 9 -3.53 9.15 -6.78
C LYS A 9 -2.49 8.24 -6.13
N ILE A 10 -2.76 6.94 -6.10
CA ILE A 10 -1.80 5.92 -5.66
C ILE A 10 -1.61 4.85 -6.74
N THR A 11 -0.43 4.24 -6.78
CA THR A 11 -0.14 3.10 -7.64
C THR A 11 0.19 1.90 -6.79
N ILE A 12 -0.54 0.81 -7.00
CA ILE A 12 -0.33 -0.46 -6.34
C ILE A 12 0.61 -1.26 -7.23
N GLN A 13 1.73 -1.67 -6.65
CA GLN A 13 2.73 -2.50 -7.31
C GLN A 13 2.62 -3.92 -6.80
N LYS A 14 2.79 -4.89 -7.69
CA LYS A 14 2.90 -6.31 -7.35
C LYS A 14 4.34 -6.76 -7.47
N ASN A 15 4.70 -7.73 -6.65
CA ASN A 15 5.98 -8.39 -6.71
C ASN A 15 5.88 -9.60 -7.63
N GLU A 16 6.62 -9.58 -8.74
CA GLU A 16 6.65 -10.65 -9.72
C GLU A 16 8.04 -11.28 -9.77
N THR A 17 8.06 -12.61 -9.71
CA THR A 17 9.28 -13.39 -9.95
C THR A 17 9.46 -13.56 -11.46
N VAL A 18 10.42 -12.83 -12.02
CA VAL A 18 10.81 -12.94 -13.42
C VAL A 18 11.98 -13.93 -13.50
N VAL A 19 11.84 -14.93 -14.37
CA VAL A 19 12.92 -15.88 -14.66
C VAL A 19 13.79 -15.28 -15.76
N ASP A 20 15.08 -15.14 -15.47
CA ASP A 20 16.08 -14.71 -16.45
C ASP A 20 16.34 -15.81 -17.50
N ASP A 21 16.99 -15.47 -18.61
CA ASP A 21 17.31 -16.41 -19.71
C ASP A 21 18.15 -17.61 -19.25
N ILE A 22 18.88 -17.44 -18.14
CA ILE A 22 19.75 -18.45 -17.50
C ILE A 22 19.01 -19.18 -16.35
N GLY A 23 17.71 -18.94 -16.14
CA GLY A 23 16.89 -19.63 -15.15
C GLY A 23 16.91 -19.03 -13.72
N ASN A 24 17.54 -17.88 -13.52
CA ASN A 24 17.56 -17.22 -12.20
C ASN A 24 16.23 -16.50 -11.91
N HIS A 25 15.69 -16.70 -10.71
CA HIS A 25 14.49 -15.99 -10.27
C HIS A 25 14.87 -14.61 -9.72
N LYS A 26 14.46 -13.54 -10.41
CA LYS A 26 14.61 -12.15 -9.95
C LYS A 26 13.26 -11.62 -9.48
N ASN A 27 13.28 -10.89 -8.38
CA ASN A 27 12.09 -10.21 -7.87
C ASN A 27 12.01 -8.83 -8.50
N ASN A 28 10.96 -8.56 -9.28
CA ASN A 28 10.71 -7.27 -9.88
C ASN A 28 9.36 -6.72 -9.40
N TRP A 29 9.34 -5.43 -9.08
CA TRP A 29 8.10 -4.75 -8.72
C TRP A 29 7.49 -4.11 -9.96
N THR A 30 6.30 -4.57 -10.34
CA THR A 30 5.58 -4.07 -11.53
C THR A 30 4.32 -3.34 -11.13
N ASP A 31 3.98 -2.29 -11.86
CA ASP A 31 2.75 -1.53 -11.63
C ASP A 31 1.53 -2.40 -11.97
N TYR A 32 0.67 -2.63 -10.97
CA TYR A 32 -0.49 -3.50 -11.09
C TYR A 32 -1.78 -2.71 -11.32
N HIS A 33 -2.04 -1.72 -10.46
CA HIS A 33 -3.27 -0.94 -10.55
C HIS A 33 -3.08 0.47 -9.98
N THR A 34 -3.52 1.47 -10.73
CA THR A 34 -3.49 2.87 -10.29
C THR A 34 -4.91 3.34 -10.03
N CYS A 35 -5.15 3.92 -8.87
CA CYS A 35 -6.47 4.41 -8.50
C CYS A 35 -6.36 5.63 -7.58
N PHE A 36 -7.52 6.26 -7.32
CA PHE A 36 -7.60 7.33 -6.35
C PHE A 36 -7.98 6.78 -4.96
N ALA A 37 -7.41 7.39 -3.93
CA ALA A 37 -7.58 7.06 -2.53
C ALA A 37 -7.86 8.32 -1.70
N THR A 38 -8.44 8.10 -0.52
CA THR A 38 -8.42 9.06 0.59
C THR A 38 -7.31 8.66 1.55
N ILE A 39 -6.47 9.62 1.92
CA ILE A 39 -5.46 9.41 2.98
C ILE A 39 -6.10 9.68 4.34
N SER A 40 -5.78 8.83 5.31
CA SER A 40 -6.18 9.00 6.71
C SER A 40 -5.07 8.50 7.63
N GLY A 41 -5.01 9.05 8.83
CA GLY A 41 -4.04 8.60 9.84
C GLY A 41 -2.60 8.98 9.51
N GLU A 42 -2.35 10.15 8.90
CA GLU A 42 -1.01 10.76 8.80
C GLU A 42 -0.55 11.26 10.19
N GLY A 43 -0.59 10.36 11.17
CA GLY A 43 -0.24 10.60 12.55
C GLY A 43 1.06 9.88 12.83
N GLY A 44 2.19 10.44 12.37
CA GLY A 44 3.51 9.92 12.64
C GLY A 44 3.76 9.83 14.15
N SER A 45 3.48 8.67 14.73
CA SER A 45 3.91 8.38 16.09
C SER A 45 5.41 8.13 16.03
N LYS A 46 6.21 9.17 16.31
CA LYS A 46 7.66 9.05 16.48
C LYS A 46 7.93 8.07 17.61
N LYS A 47 8.11 6.78 17.31
CA LYS A 47 8.51 5.78 18.28
C LYS A 47 10.02 5.85 18.46
N SER A 48 10.45 6.64 19.44
CA SER A 48 11.82 6.64 19.91
C SER A 48 12.11 5.33 20.67
N VAL A 49 12.63 4.33 19.96
CA VAL A 49 13.26 3.17 20.60
C VAL A 49 14.75 3.50 20.74
N ALA A 50 15.18 3.73 21.99
CA ALA A 50 16.57 3.83 22.46
C ALA A 50 17.62 4.22 21.39
N GLY A 51 17.64 5.49 20.98
CA GLY A 51 18.75 6.08 20.22
C GLY A 51 18.61 6.11 18.69
N LEU A 52 17.54 5.58 18.11
CA LEU A 52 17.23 5.73 16.68
C LEU A 52 15.93 6.51 16.50
N ILE A 53 15.96 7.65 15.81
CA ILE A 53 14.74 8.38 15.42
C ILE A 53 14.09 7.57 14.30
N VAL A 54 13.06 6.80 14.65
CA VAL A 54 12.30 5.98 13.71
C VAL A 54 11.10 6.78 13.22
N ASP A 55 11.11 7.12 11.93
CA ASP A 55 9.94 7.69 11.25
C ASP A 55 8.96 6.55 10.90
N ASP A 56 8.25 6.08 11.92
CA ASP A 56 7.16 5.11 11.80
C ASP A 56 5.90 5.85 11.35
N SER A 57 5.94 6.37 10.13
CA SER A 57 4.78 7.02 9.52
C SER A 57 3.84 5.94 9.01
N ASP A 58 2.93 5.47 9.88
CA ASP A 58 1.78 4.70 9.47
C ASP A 58 0.83 5.59 8.66
N ILE A 59 0.32 5.07 7.55
CA ILE A 59 -0.59 5.78 6.67
C ILE A 59 -1.71 4.83 6.24
N SER A 60 -2.94 5.31 6.23
CA SER A 60 -4.08 4.52 5.80
C SER A 60 -4.68 5.06 4.51
N PHE A 61 -4.61 4.28 3.44
CA PHE A 61 -5.24 4.59 2.15
C PHE A 61 -6.60 3.93 2.06
N THR A 62 -7.66 4.72 1.90
CA THR A 62 -9.00 4.20 1.65
C THR A 62 -9.34 4.36 0.17
N VAL A 63 -9.46 3.23 -0.53
CA VAL A 63 -9.79 3.19 -1.97
C VAL A 63 -11.22 2.69 -2.18
N ARG A 64 -11.79 3.01 -3.34
CA ARG A 64 -13.04 2.36 -3.78
C ARG A 64 -12.77 0.88 -3.99
N TYR A 65 -13.74 0.04 -3.60
CA TYR A 65 -13.64 -1.39 -3.87
C TYR A 65 -13.63 -1.63 -5.38
N CYS A 66 -12.64 -2.39 -5.85
CA CYS A 66 -12.62 -2.95 -7.19
C CYS A 66 -12.18 -4.41 -7.12
N LYS A 67 -12.66 -5.24 -8.05
CA LYS A 67 -12.37 -6.68 -8.06
C LYS A 67 -10.87 -6.97 -8.13
N ALA A 68 -10.10 -6.14 -8.83
CA ALA A 68 -8.65 -6.27 -8.94
C ALA A 68 -7.92 -6.17 -7.59
N LEU A 69 -8.51 -5.45 -6.61
CA LEU A 69 -7.95 -5.26 -5.27
C LEU A 69 -8.68 -6.09 -4.21
N ALA A 70 -9.57 -7.00 -4.62
CA ALA A 70 -10.32 -7.83 -3.68
C ALA A 70 -9.43 -8.88 -2.99
N ASP A 71 -8.46 -9.44 -3.73
CA ASP A 71 -7.60 -10.53 -3.27
C ASP A 71 -6.16 -10.02 -3.00
N LEU A 72 -6.08 -8.84 -2.39
CA LEU A 72 -4.83 -8.13 -2.20
C LEU A 72 -4.02 -8.77 -1.06
N ASP A 73 -2.82 -9.24 -1.37
CA ASP A 73 -1.92 -9.91 -0.46
C ASP A 73 -0.87 -8.93 0.10
N ILE A 74 -0.84 -8.76 1.43
CA ILE A 74 0.10 -7.89 2.14
C ILE A 74 1.58 -8.18 1.83
N THR A 75 1.92 -9.41 1.44
CA THR A 75 3.30 -9.81 1.14
C THR A 75 3.71 -9.57 -0.30
N LYS A 76 2.74 -9.58 -1.23
CA LYS A 76 2.99 -9.49 -2.67
C LYS A 76 2.74 -8.11 -3.24
N TYR A 77 2.04 -7.25 -2.50
CA TYR A 77 1.67 -5.93 -2.98
C TYR A 77 2.22 -4.83 -2.08
N ARG A 78 2.53 -3.68 -2.70
CA ARG A 78 2.92 -2.45 -2.02
C ARG A 78 2.28 -1.24 -2.69
N VAL A 79 2.22 -0.12 -1.97
CA VAL A 79 1.68 1.13 -2.48
C VAL A 79 2.84 2.09 -2.78
N LEU A 80 2.83 2.66 -3.97
CA LEU A 80 3.66 3.79 -4.40
C LEU A 80 2.80 5.05 -4.34
N PHE A 81 3.20 6.00 -3.51
CA PHE A 81 2.53 7.29 -3.34
C PHE A 81 3.58 8.40 -3.25
N GLU A 82 3.45 9.43 -4.09
CA GLU A 82 4.38 10.57 -4.18
C GLU A 82 5.88 10.19 -4.26
N GLY A 83 6.19 9.07 -4.93
CA GLY A 83 7.55 8.57 -5.06
C GLY A 83 8.07 7.80 -3.83
N TYR A 84 7.30 7.75 -2.74
CA TYR A 84 7.58 6.93 -1.57
C TYR A 84 6.88 5.57 -1.68
N LEU A 85 7.58 4.55 -1.19
CA LEU A 85 7.08 3.18 -1.14
C LEU A 85 6.52 2.90 0.24
N TYR A 86 5.37 2.25 0.28
CA TYR A 86 4.68 1.85 1.50
C TYR A 86 4.30 0.37 1.42
N ASN A 87 4.78 -0.42 2.38
CA ASN A 87 4.36 -1.82 2.52
C ASN A 87 2.96 -1.89 3.11
N ILE A 88 2.15 -2.83 2.66
CA ILE A 88 0.79 -3.02 3.18
C ILE A 88 0.89 -3.91 4.42
N VAL A 89 0.43 -3.40 5.56
CA VAL A 89 0.44 -4.12 6.84
C VAL A 89 -0.87 -4.86 7.05
N SER A 90 -1.99 -4.24 6.65
CA SER A 90 -3.30 -4.89 6.72
C SER A 90 -4.27 -4.33 5.68
N VAL A 91 -5.21 -5.18 5.26
CA VAL A 91 -6.31 -4.84 4.36
C VAL A 91 -7.62 -5.01 5.12
N ASP A 92 -8.36 -3.93 5.29
CA ASP A 92 -9.68 -3.93 5.90
C ASP A 92 -10.77 -3.80 4.82
N HIS A 93 -11.59 -4.85 4.71
CA HIS A 93 -12.71 -4.93 3.77
C HIS A 93 -13.96 -4.15 4.22
N MET A 94 -13.87 -3.42 5.33
CA MET A 94 -14.92 -2.56 5.88
C MET A 94 -16.24 -3.33 6.04
N ASN A 95 -16.17 -4.48 6.73
CA ASN A 95 -17.25 -5.46 6.91
C ASN A 95 -17.75 -6.11 5.61
N TYR A 96 -16.87 -6.35 4.63
CA TYR A 96 -17.20 -6.99 3.35
C TYR A 96 -18.36 -6.34 2.59
N LYS A 97 -18.62 -5.05 2.84
CA LYS A 97 -19.69 -4.30 2.17
C LYS A 97 -19.40 -4.05 0.68
N LYS A 98 -18.19 -4.39 0.20
CA LYS A 98 -17.73 -4.22 -1.19
C LYS A 98 -17.89 -2.79 -1.73
N LYS A 99 -17.77 -1.79 -0.85
CA LYS A 99 -17.85 -0.35 -1.20
C LYS A 99 -16.47 0.31 -1.22
N CYS A 100 -15.65 0.02 -0.23
CA CYS A 100 -14.30 0.55 -0.09
C CYS A 100 -13.40 -0.48 0.60
N LEU A 101 -12.10 -0.32 0.40
CA LEU A 101 -11.04 -1.06 1.07
C LEU A 101 -10.16 -0.05 1.78
N LYS A 102 -9.79 -0.35 3.02
CA LYS A 102 -8.83 0.47 3.78
C LYS A 102 -7.54 -0.31 3.92
N LEU A 103 -6.49 0.21 3.29
CA LEU A 103 -5.14 -0.33 3.34
C LEU A 103 -4.39 0.42 4.43
N LYS A 104 -3.94 -0.28 5.47
CA LYS A 104 -2.97 0.30 6.41
C LYS A 104 -1.58 -0.04 5.90
N CYS A 105 -0.74 0.97 5.80
CA CYS A 105 0.59 0.85 5.22
C CYS A 105 1.64 1.52 6.09
N GLU A 106 2.86 1.04 5.97
CA GLU A 106 4.05 1.57 6.64
C GLU A 106 5.10 1.94 5.59
N LYS A 107 5.77 3.07 5.79
CA LYS A 107 6.80 3.55 4.86
C LYS A 107 7.97 2.57 4.81
N VAL A 108 8.39 2.18 3.60
CA VAL A 108 9.56 1.33 3.41
C VAL A 108 10.80 2.10 3.82
N ARG A 109 11.56 1.56 4.78
CA ARG A 109 12.88 2.05 5.15
C ARG A 109 13.89 1.60 4.09
N ARG A 110 14.68 2.54 3.56
CA ARG A 110 15.87 2.27 2.76
C ARG A 110 17.11 2.57 3.58
#